data_AF-A0A6M1ZWH7-F1
#
_entry.id   AF-A0A6M1ZWH7-F1
#
_cell.length_a   1.000
_cell.length_b   1.000
_cell.length_c   1.000
_cell.angle_alpha   90.00
_cell.angle_beta   90.00
_cell.angle_gamma   90.00
#
_symmetry.space_group_name_H-M   'P 1'
#
loop_
_entity.id
_entity.type
_entity.pdbx_description
1 polymer ?
#
loop_
_entity_poly.entity_id
_entity_poly.type
_entity_poly.pdbx_seq_one_letter_code
_entity_poly.pdbx_strand_id
1 'polypeptide(L)'
;MTRVIKRYKNRKLYDTKEKCYISLNDIAELIHQDVMVQVVEKGSGKDITNHILTQIFIEESKSGQSLISTESLFDMIRWGSKTANDYFNTVRQAVSELIPSFSEPKKGKKDEIEELKKRIDKLEKSLEKMEK
;
A
#
# COMPACT_ATOMS: atom_id res chain seq x y z
N MET A 1 0.21 -7.45 16.68
CA MET A 1 0.62 -6.25 17.43
C MET A 1 1.90 -5.73 16.81
N THR A 2 2.00 -4.45 16.49
CA THR A 2 3.16 -3.88 15.79
C THR A 2 4.32 -3.65 16.77
N ARG A 3 5.52 -4.10 16.42
CA ARG A 3 6.75 -3.95 17.22
C ARG A 3 7.37 -2.59 16.91
N VAL A 4 7.54 -1.76 17.94
CA VAL A 4 8.02 -0.38 17.78
C VAL A 4 9.53 -0.32 17.99
N ILE A 5 10.23 0.21 17.01
CA ILE A 5 11.67 0.45 17.03
C ILE A 5 11.91 1.96 17.05
N LYS A 6 12.77 2.43 17.95
CA LYS A 6 13.16 3.85 18.03
C LYS A 6 14.50 4.08 17.36
N ARG A 7 14.54 4.97 16.37
CA ARG A 7 15.80 5.42 15.75
C ARG A 7 16.36 6.64 16.48
N TYR A 8 17.63 6.57 16.85
CA TYR A 8 18.37 7.65 17.49
C TYR A 8 19.25 8.39 16.49
N LYS A 9 19.65 9.63 16.82
CA LYS A 9 20.46 10.49 15.94
C LYS A 9 21.79 9.87 15.50
N ASN A 10 22.37 8.98 16.30
CA ASN A 10 23.59 8.23 15.98
C ASN A 10 23.33 6.94 15.18
N ARG A 11 22.22 6.87 14.44
CA ARG A 11 21.75 5.71 13.66
C ARG A 11 21.44 4.44 14.46
N LYS A 12 21.58 4.45 15.80
CA LYS A 12 21.20 3.30 16.63
C LYS A 12 19.69 3.06 16.58
N LEU A 13 19.32 1.79 16.47
CA LEU A 13 17.94 1.32 16.50
C LEU A 13 17.71 0.61 17.83
N TYR A 14 16.64 0.98 18.53
CA TYR A 14 16.32 0.44 19.85
C TYR A 14 14.96 -0.23 19.82
N ASP A 15 14.93 -1.49 20.22
CA ASP A 15 13.71 -2.26 20.34
C ASP A 15 12.99 -1.93 21.64
N THR A 16 11.75 -1.46 21.55
CA THR A 16 10.98 -1.12 22.75
C THR A 16 10.38 -2.33 23.45
N LYS A 17 10.26 -3.47 22.77
CA LYS A 17 9.75 -4.73 23.32
C LYS A 17 10.84 -5.48 24.08
N GLU A 18 11.97 -5.73 23.41
CA GLU A 18 13.11 -6.48 23.99
C GLU A 18 14.07 -5.58 24.78
N LYS A 19 13.86 -4.25 24.72
CA LYS A 19 14.63 -3.25 25.47
C LYS A 19 16.13 -3.27 25.16
N CYS A 20 16.52 -3.65 23.95
CA CYS A 20 17.90 -3.74 23.50
C CYS A 20 18.16 -2.92 22.23
N TYR A 21 19.43 -2.68 21.92
CA TYR A 21 19.82 -2.16 20.61
C TYR A 21 19.87 -3.30 19.61
N ILE A 22 19.35 -3.04 18.41
CA ILE A 22 19.26 -4.00 17.32
C ILE A 22 19.87 -3.43 16.04
N SER A 23 20.27 -4.32 15.14
CA SER A 23 20.78 -4.02 13.81
C SER A 23 19.65 -3.97 12.77
N LEU A 24 19.98 -3.61 11.52
CA LEU A 24 19.03 -3.72 10.40
C LEU A 24 18.75 -5.18 10.04
N ASN A 25 19.73 -6.06 10.17
CA ASN A 25 19.56 -7.50 9.97
C ASN A 25 18.59 -8.08 11.00
N ASP A 26 18.67 -7.66 12.25
CA ASP A 26 17.75 -8.12 13.30
C ASP A 26 16.30 -7.70 12.95
N ILE A 27 16.12 -6.50 12.39
CA ILE A 27 14.80 -6.06 11.89
C ILE A 27 14.34 -6.89 10.70
N ALA A 28 15.25 -7.25 9.78
CA ALA A 28 14.94 -8.13 8.66
C ALA A 28 14.47 -9.51 9.15
N GLU A 29 15.17 -10.10 10.12
CA GLU A 29 14.79 -11.37 10.75
C GLU A 29 13.39 -11.31 11.39
N LEU A 30 13.07 -10.20 12.05
CA LEU A 30 11.72 -9.98 12.60
C LEU A 30 10.66 -9.98 11.49
N ILE A 31 10.92 -9.32 10.37
CA ILE A 31 9.99 -9.27 9.23
C ILE A 31 9.83 -10.65 8.60
N HIS A 32 10.91 -11.42 8.45
CA HIS A 32 10.88 -12.81 7.99
C HIS A 32 10.10 -13.74 8.93
N GLN A 33 9.94 -13.36 10.20
CA GLN A 33 9.09 -14.05 11.18
C GLN A 33 7.65 -13.50 11.23
N ASP A 34 7.20 -12.81 10.16
CA ASP A 34 5.89 -12.16 10.05
C ASP A 34 5.61 -11.12 11.16
N VAL A 35 6.65 -10.54 11.76
CA VAL A 35 6.50 -9.47 12.75
C VAL A 35 6.40 -8.12 12.05
N MET A 36 5.24 -7.47 12.19
CA MET A 36 5.05 -6.09 11.73
C MET A 36 5.89 -5.13 12.57
N VAL A 37 6.75 -4.34 11.89
CA VAL A 37 7.64 -3.37 12.53
C VAL A 37 7.22 -1.94 12.19
N GLN A 38 7.24 -1.05 13.18
CA GLN A 38 7.14 0.40 12.99
C GLN A 38 8.41 1.05 13.51
N VAL A 39 9.02 1.93 12.72
CA VAL A 39 10.22 2.66 13.11
C VAL A 39 9.93 4.15 13.25
N VAL A 40 10.19 4.67 14.45
CA VAL A 40 9.92 6.07 14.81
C VAL A 40 11.22 6.77 15.17
N GLU A 41 11.45 7.95 14.61
CA GLU A 41 12.59 8.78 14.96
C GLU A 41 12.39 9.40 16.35
N LYS A 42 13.33 9.17 17.29
CA LYS A 42 13.19 9.66 18.67
C LYS A 42 13.17 11.20 18.77
N GLY A 43 13.90 11.88 17.88
CA GLY A 43 14.03 13.34 17.93
C GLY A 43 12.78 14.08 17.48
N SER A 44 12.16 13.64 16.37
CA SER A 44 11.01 14.31 15.74
C SER A 44 9.68 13.60 15.99
N GLY A 45 9.70 12.33 16.41
CA GLY A 45 8.51 11.47 16.44
C GLY A 45 8.05 11.02 15.05
N LYS A 46 8.78 11.34 13.99
CA LYS A 46 8.41 11.01 12.61
C LYS A 46 8.44 9.50 12.39
N ASP A 47 7.39 8.98 11.75
CA ASP A 47 7.39 7.62 11.21
C ASP A 47 8.34 7.55 10.00
N ILE A 48 9.35 6.71 10.12
CA ILE A 48 10.39 6.48 9.12
C ILE A 48 10.44 5.01 8.71
N THR A 49 9.37 4.26 8.96
CA THR A 49 9.26 2.82 8.69
C THR A 49 9.61 2.53 7.23
N ASN A 50 8.98 3.23 6.28
CA ASN A 50 9.24 3.05 4.85
C ASN A 50 10.74 3.22 4.50
N HIS A 51 11.39 4.25 5.05
CA HIS A 51 12.81 4.52 4.80
C HIS A 51 13.71 3.39 5.33
N ILE A 52 13.41 2.86 6.52
CA ILE A 52 14.18 1.76 7.11
C ILE A 52 13.95 0.45 6.36
N LEU A 53 12.70 0.13 6.00
CA LEU A 53 12.39 -1.05 5.20
C LEU A 53 13.08 -1.00 3.83
N THR A 54 13.09 0.17 3.19
CA THR A 54 13.82 0.36 1.92
C THR A 54 15.32 0.14 2.10
N GLN A 55 15.90 0.61 3.21
CA GLN A 55 17.31 0.39 3.49
C GLN A 55 17.62 -1.11 3.66
N ILE A 56 16.80 -1.83 4.44
CA ILE A 56 16.93 -3.28 4.64
C ILE A 56 16.87 -4.01 3.30
N PHE A 57 15.87 -3.69 2.47
CA PHE A 57 15.71 -4.28 1.14
C PHE A 57 16.96 -4.09 0.24
N ILE A 58 17.56 -2.91 0.28
CA ILE A 58 18.79 -2.63 -0.49
C ILE A 58 19.98 -3.41 0.07
N GLU A 59 20.09 -3.55 1.40
CA GLU A 59 21.17 -4.33 2.03
C GLU A 59 21.04 -5.83 1.73
N GLU A 60 19.83 -6.40 1.82
CA GLU A 60 19.57 -7.80 1.46
C GLU A 60 19.84 -8.07 -0.03
N SER A 61 19.47 -7.15 -0.93
CA SER A 61 19.75 -7.33 -2.37
C SER A 61 21.25 -7.30 -2.71
N LYS A 62 22.05 -6.49 -2.01
CA LYS A 62 23.52 -6.48 -2.16
C LYS A 62 24.19 -7.77 -1.67
N SER A 63 23.60 -8.44 -0.68
CA SER A 63 24.14 -9.68 -0.13
C SER A 63 23.91 -10.91 -1.04
N GLY A 64 23.22 -10.73 -2.17
CA GLY A 64 22.87 -11.82 -3.10
C GLY A 64 21.71 -12.70 -2.62
N GLN A 65 21.08 -12.36 -1.49
CA GLN A 65 19.93 -13.08 -0.93
C GLN A 65 18.60 -12.70 -1.60
N SER A 66 18.57 -11.62 -2.37
CA SER A 66 17.37 -11.18 -3.08
C SER A 66 17.37 -11.69 -4.53
N LEU A 67 16.39 -12.52 -4.87
CA LEU A 67 16.15 -13.05 -6.23
C LEU A 67 15.35 -12.06 -7.11
N ILE A 68 15.54 -10.75 -6.92
CA ILE A 68 14.76 -9.76 -7.66
C ILE A 68 15.43 -9.49 -9.00
N SER A 69 14.70 -9.77 -10.08
CA SER A 69 15.19 -9.51 -11.43
C SER A 69 15.25 -7.99 -11.69
N THR A 70 16.17 -7.58 -12.56
CA THR A 70 16.26 -6.18 -13.01
C THR A 70 14.95 -5.68 -13.61
N GLU A 71 14.21 -6.56 -14.30
CA GLU A 71 12.88 -6.25 -14.86
C GLU A 71 11.87 -5.91 -13.76
N SER A 72 11.85 -6.67 -12.67
CA SER A 72 11.00 -6.37 -11.50
C SER A 72 11.34 -5.02 -10.85
N LEU A 73 12.62 -4.62 -10.83
CA LEU A 73 13.01 -3.29 -10.34
C LEU A 73 12.51 -2.16 -11.26
N PHE A 74 12.62 -2.33 -12.58
CA PHE A 74 12.06 -1.38 -13.54
C PHE A 74 10.56 -1.23 -13.34
N ASP A 75 9.86 -2.33 -13.14
CA ASP A 75 8.42 -2.33 -12.90
C ASP A 75 8.07 -1.68 -11.56
N MET A 76 8.81 -1.97 -10.48
CA MET A 76 8.63 -1.28 -9.18
C MET A 76 8.84 0.23 -9.29
N ILE A 77 9.79 0.71 -10.09
CA ILE A 77 10.03 2.15 -10.30
C ILE A 77 8.91 2.76 -11.15
N ARG A 78 8.48 2.08 -12.22
CA ARG A 78 7.37 2.51 -13.07
C ARG A 78 6.06 2.60 -12.28
N TRP A 79 5.82 1.63 -11.38
CA TRP A 79 4.62 1.56 -10.55
C TRP A 79 4.72 2.42 -9.29
N GLY A 80 5.93 2.72 -8.79
CA GLY A 80 6.13 3.58 -7.62
C GLY A 80 5.64 5.02 -7.83
N SER A 81 5.45 5.45 -9.08
CA SER A 81 4.84 6.75 -9.44
C SER A 81 3.38 6.62 -9.93
N LYS A 82 2.94 5.44 -10.35
CA LYS A 82 1.59 5.17 -10.85
C LYS A 82 0.84 4.33 -9.81
N THR A 83 0.08 5.04 -8.97
CA THR A 83 -0.91 4.55 -8.00
C THR A 83 -1.37 3.12 -8.28
N ALA A 84 -1.37 2.23 -7.28
CA ALA A 84 -1.79 0.82 -7.32
C ALA A 84 -3.01 0.46 -8.19
N ASN A 85 -3.86 1.45 -8.50
CA ASN A 85 -4.88 1.43 -9.54
C ASN A 85 -4.37 0.96 -10.92
N ASP A 86 -3.17 1.34 -11.34
CA ASP A 86 -2.62 0.94 -12.65
C ASP A 86 -2.25 -0.55 -12.68
N TYR A 87 -1.66 -1.09 -11.61
CA TYR A 87 -1.46 -2.54 -11.45
C TYR A 87 -2.80 -3.28 -11.44
N PHE A 88 -3.78 -2.76 -10.69
CA PHE A 88 -5.12 -3.35 -10.65
C PHE A 88 -5.78 -3.36 -12.03
N ASN A 89 -5.54 -2.33 -12.86
CA ASN A 89 -6.06 -2.24 -14.23
C ASN A 89 -5.31 -3.15 -15.21
N THR A 90 -3.98 -3.26 -15.12
CA THR A 90 -3.17 -4.14 -15.98
C THR A 90 -3.44 -5.61 -15.67
N VAL A 91 -3.46 -6.00 -14.39
CA VAL A 91 -3.82 -7.37 -13.98
C VAL A 91 -5.25 -7.70 -14.41
N ARG A 92 -6.18 -6.77 -14.22
CA ARG A 92 -7.56 -6.93 -14.68
C ARG A 92 -7.67 -7.12 -16.20
N GLN A 93 -6.90 -6.38 -16.98
CA GLN A 93 -6.90 -6.51 -18.44
C GLN A 93 -6.34 -7.87 -18.87
N ALA A 94 -5.20 -8.29 -18.31
CA ALA A 94 -4.60 -9.58 -18.61
C ALA A 94 -5.51 -10.76 -18.19
N VAL A 95 -6.17 -10.66 -17.04
CA VAL A 95 -7.13 -11.68 -16.58
C VAL A 95 -8.40 -11.69 -17.43
N SER A 96 -8.83 -10.53 -17.95
CA SER A 96 -9.98 -10.42 -18.87
C SER A 96 -9.73 -11.10 -20.22
N GLU A 97 -8.48 -11.14 -20.69
CA GLU A 97 -8.11 -11.80 -21.94
C GLU A 97 -8.06 -13.33 -21.79
N LEU A 98 -7.68 -13.83 -20.60
CA LEU A 98 -7.55 -15.26 -20.32
C LEU A 98 -8.85 -15.90 -19.82
N ILE A 99 -9.66 -15.17 -19.05
CA ILE A 99 -10.94 -15.63 -18.53
C ILE A 99 -11.99 -14.54 -18.83
N PRO A 100 -12.67 -14.61 -19.99
CA PRO A 100 -13.70 -13.65 -20.36
C PRO A 100 -14.89 -13.60 -19.40
N SER A 101 -15.06 -14.60 -18.53
CA SER A 101 -16.08 -14.64 -17.48
C SER A 101 -15.65 -13.94 -16.18
N PHE A 102 -14.37 -13.60 -16.03
CA PHE A 102 -13.84 -12.83 -14.89
C PHE A 102 -13.83 -11.31 -15.18
N SER A 103 -14.26 -10.91 -16.37
CA SER A 103 -14.25 -9.53 -16.86
C SER A 103 -15.56 -8.77 -16.59
N GLU A 104 -16.16 -8.91 -15.41
CA GLU A 104 -17.18 -7.95 -14.97
C GLU A 104 -17.04 -7.59 -13.49
N PRO A 105 -16.77 -6.32 -13.12
CA PRO A 105 -17.62 -5.71 -12.13
C PRO A 105 -18.99 -5.60 -12.79
N LYS A 106 -20.00 -6.23 -12.20
CA LYS A 106 -21.41 -6.02 -12.57
C LYS A 106 -21.62 -4.53 -12.82
N LYS A 107 -21.80 -4.17 -14.09
CA LYS A 107 -22.03 -2.80 -14.57
C LYS A 107 -23.28 -2.17 -13.94
N GLY A 108 -24.11 -2.99 -13.29
CA GLY A 108 -25.34 -2.61 -12.61
C GLY A 108 -25.20 -1.47 -11.59
N LYS A 109 -24.12 -1.37 -10.79
CA LYS A 109 -24.12 -0.34 -9.72
C LYS A 109 -23.85 1.09 -10.17
N LYS A 110 -23.10 1.33 -11.25
CA LYS A 110 -22.82 2.71 -11.71
C LYS A 110 -24.00 3.28 -12.49
N ASP A 111 -24.58 2.45 -13.36
CA ASP A 111 -25.75 2.83 -14.16
C ASP A 111 -26.98 3.02 -13.26
N GLU A 112 -27.16 2.17 -12.24
CA GLU A 112 -28.23 2.30 -11.24
C GLU A 112 -28.06 3.54 -10.34
N ILE A 113 -26.83 3.89 -9.94
CA ILE A 113 -26.56 5.14 -9.21
C ILE A 113 -26.86 6.37 -10.07
N GLU A 114 -26.58 6.32 -11.36
CA GLU A 114 -26.84 7.43 -12.28
C GLU A 114 -28.33 7.58 -12.60
N GLU A 115 -29.07 6.48 -12.71
CA GLU A 115 -30.53 6.47 -12.84
C GLU A 115 -31.22 6.94 -11.54
N LEU A 116 -30.74 6.50 -10.37
CA LEU A 116 -31.26 6.94 -9.07
C LEU A 116 -31.02 8.44 -8.85
N LYS A 117 -29.87 8.97 -9.25
CA LYS A 117 -29.60 10.42 -9.21
C LYS A 117 -30.58 11.21 -10.10
N LYS A 118 -30.88 10.72 -11.31
CA LYS A 118 -31.89 11.34 -12.18
C LYS A 118 -33.30 11.29 -11.60
N ARG A 119 -33.65 10.21 -10.87
CA ARG A 119 -34.96 10.11 -10.20
C ARG A 119 -35.06 11.07 -9.01
N ILE A 120 -34.00 11.22 -8.22
CA ILE A 120 -33.96 12.17 -7.09
C ILE A 120 -34.17 13.62 -7.59
N ASP A 121 -33.42 14.04 -8.62
CA ASP A 121 -33.55 15.40 -9.21
C ASP A 121 -34.98 15.67 -9.75
N LYS A 122 -35.64 14.63 -10.29
CA LYS A 122 -37.02 14.74 -10.79
C LYS A 122 -38.06 14.84 -9.66
N LEU A 123 -37.83 14.15 -8.55
CA LEU A 123 -38.67 14.22 -7.36
C LEU A 123 -38.51 15.57 -6.64
N GLU A 124 -37.29 16.08 -6.53
CA GLU A 124 -36.99 17.41 -5.99
C GLU A 124 -37.74 18.50 -6.76
N LYS A 125 -37.67 18.48 -8.11
CA LYS A 125 -38.41 19.42 -8.97
C LYS A 125 -39.93 19.29 -8.90
N SER A 126 -40.44 18.13 -8.49
CA SER A 126 -41.89 17.91 -8.35
C SER A 126 -42.39 18.38 -6.98
N LEU A 127 -41.56 18.25 -5.94
CA LEU A 127 -41.82 18.80 -4.61
C LEU A 127 -41.81 20.34 -4.63
N GLU A 128 -40.84 20.98 -5.30
CA GLU A 128 -40.80 22.44 -5.48
C GLU A 128 -42.04 23.01 -6.21
N LYS A 129 -42.71 22.19 -7.03
CA LYS A 129 -43.95 22.57 -7.72
C LYS A 129 -45.21 22.38 -6.89
N MET A 130 -45.16 21.62 -5.80
CA MET A 130 -46.28 21.45 -4.86
C MET A 130 -46.20 22.40 -3.67
N GLU A 131 -45.03 23.00 -3.40
CA GLU A 131 -44.84 24.04 -2.36
C GLU A 131 -45.09 25.48 -2.85
N LYS A 132 -45.59 25.65 -4.09
CA LYS A 132 -46.10 26.91 -4.66
C LYS A 132 -47.61 26.82 -4.89
#